data_AF-A0A6I5H3Z8-F1
#
_entry.id   AF-A0A6I5H3Z8-F1
#
_cell.length_a   1.000
_cell.length_b   1.000
_cell.length_c   1.000
_cell.angle_alpha   90.00
_cell.angle_beta   90.00
_cell.angle_gamma   90.00
#
_symmetry.space_group_name_H-M   'P 1'
#
loop_
_entity.id
_entity.type
_entity.pdbx_description
1 polymer ?
#
loop_
_entity_poly.entity_id
_entity_poly.type
_entity_poly.pdbx_seq_one_letter_code
_entity_poly.pdbx_strand_id
1 'polypeptide(L)'
;LPAAAGPAAVGVVGRQRLGPFDVARLTATDPAALQEWLHAHGFSLPARLKTALRPYVDRHWEYVAVRLVPRTHGTPLHGALDPLHLTFAADRPVYPMRLSRLAATPQSLGLYVLAAHRMETSGAIGGAPPAVVFAGRLSPREDALGTLAAGTPYLTALTQSFPDPARVSGDHELRRAAADTPVQQVVHDDELRRLAGIPAWSLTVGGALAVVVAAVALAAVRHSRRPVTPPPPVAPPEPLG
;
A
#
# COMPACT_ATOMS: atom_id res chain seq x y z
N LEU A 1 51.79 -31.24 4.77
CA LEU A 1 51.52 -29.87 5.27
C LEU A 1 50.03 -29.62 5.10
N PRO A 2 49.25 -29.40 6.17
CA PRO A 2 47.84 -29.03 5.99
C PRO A 2 47.77 -27.63 5.39
N ALA A 3 46.92 -27.46 4.37
CA ALA A 3 46.67 -26.19 3.72
C ALA A 3 46.09 -25.20 4.75
N ALA A 4 46.65 -23.99 4.81
CA ALA A 4 46.08 -22.89 5.56
C ALA A 4 44.65 -22.65 5.04
N ALA A 5 43.66 -22.84 5.90
CA ALA A 5 42.29 -22.42 5.60
C ALA A 5 42.32 -20.90 5.41
N GLY A 6 42.13 -20.44 4.17
CA GLY A 6 41.93 -19.02 3.90
C GLY A 6 40.78 -18.47 4.75
N PRO A 7 40.73 -17.15 5.00
CA PRO A 7 39.63 -16.54 5.74
C PRO A 7 38.30 -17.01 5.14
N ALA A 8 37.38 -17.47 5.99
CA ALA A 8 36.09 -17.96 5.53
C ALA A 8 35.42 -16.88 4.68
N ALA A 9 35.07 -17.22 3.43
CA ALA A 9 34.49 -16.27 2.48
C ALA A 9 33.12 -15.72 2.95
N VAL A 10 32.51 -16.37 3.94
CA VAL A 10 31.34 -15.92 4.69
C VAL A 10 31.65 -15.96 6.19
N GLY A 11 31.47 -14.85 6.89
CA GLY A 11 31.57 -14.76 8.35
C GLY A 11 30.20 -14.66 8.99
N VAL A 12 29.91 -15.48 10.00
CA VAL A 12 28.67 -15.37 10.79
C VAL A 12 28.93 -14.46 12.00
N VAL A 13 28.38 -13.25 11.97
CA VAL A 13 28.54 -12.25 13.04
C VAL A 13 27.62 -12.57 14.22
N GLY A 14 26.46 -13.17 13.95
CA GLY A 14 25.55 -13.63 14.99
C GLY A 14 24.32 -14.30 14.40
N ARG A 15 23.64 -15.11 15.21
CA ARG A 15 22.37 -15.74 14.83
C ARG A 15 21.44 -15.79 16.03
N GLN A 16 20.19 -15.41 15.83
CA GLN A 16 19.20 -15.32 16.89
C GLN A 16 17.82 -15.74 16.40
N ARG A 17 17.00 -16.28 17.31
CA ARG A 17 15.60 -16.58 17.04
C ARG A 17 14.71 -15.51 17.67
N LEU A 18 13.94 -14.81 16.85
CA LEU A 18 12.99 -13.77 17.26
C LEU A 18 11.58 -14.24 16.95
N GLY A 19 10.88 -14.83 17.93
CA GLY A 19 9.55 -15.41 17.70
C GLY A 19 9.56 -16.46 16.56
N PRO A 20 8.80 -16.23 15.46
CA PRO A 20 8.80 -17.11 14.29
C PRO A 20 9.98 -16.88 13.33
N PHE A 21 10.91 -15.96 13.63
CA PHE A 21 12.05 -15.64 12.76
C PHE A 21 13.34 -16.29 13.26
N ASP A 22 14.09 -16.88 12.33
CA ASP A 22 15.49 -17.28 12.48
C ASP A 22 16.33 -16.28 11.68
N VAL A 23 17.11 -15.48 12.40
CA VAL A 23 17.84 -14.32 11.86
C VAL A 23 19.33 -14.58 11.98
N ALA A 24 20.03 -14.57 10.84
CA ALA A 24 21.49 -14.67 10.78
C ALA A 24 22.09 -13.37 10.24
N ARG A 25 23.06 -12.80 10.97
CA ARG A 25 23.86 -11.67 10.54
C ARG A 25 25.18 -12.17 9.97
N LEU A 26 25.46 -11.80 8.73
CA LEU A 26 26.54 -12.35 7.93
C LEU A 26 27.41 -11.24 7.34
N THR A 27 28.68 -11.57 7.11
CA THR A 27 29.59 -10.84 6.23
C THR A 27 29.97 -11.76 5.08
N ALA A 28 30.30 -11.20 3.93
CA ALA A 28 30.78 -11.99 2.81
C ALA A 28 31.83 -11.23 2.00
N THR A 29 32.80 -11.98 1.47
CA THR A 29 33.81 -11.49 0.52
C THR A 29 33.68 -12.16 -0.85
N ASP A 30 32.85 -13.20 -0.96
CA ASP A 30 32.51 -13.86 -2.22
C ASP A 30 30.98 -14.05 -2.35
N PRO A 31 30.35 -13.54 -3.42
CA PRO A 31 28.93 -13.77 -3.68
C PRO A 31 28.55 -15.25 -3.85
N ALA A 32 29.45 -16.10 -4.38
CA ALA A 32 29.17 -17.52 -4.53
C ALA A 32 29.12 -18.21 -3.17
N ALA A 33 30.13 -18.00 -2.34
CA ALA A 33 30.17 -18.52 -0.97
C ALA A 33 28.95 -18.06 -0.14
N LEU A 34 28.51 -16.80 -0.27
CA LEU A 34 27.30 -16.31 0.40
C LEU A 34 26.04 -17.04 -0.07
N GLN A 35 25.88 -17.26 -1.38
CA GLN A 35 24.75 -18.01 -1.91
C GLN A 35 24.75 -19.47 -1.43
N GLU A 36 25.91 -20.12 -1.44
CA GLU A 36 26.07 -21.50 -0.96
C GLU A 36 25.78 -21.62 0.53
N TRP A 37 26.27 -20.68 1.34
CA TRP A 37 25.97 -20.65 2.77
C TRP A 37 24.47 -20.50 3.00
N LEU A 38 23.81 -19.55 2.31
CA LEU A 38 22.36 -19.36 2.41
C LEU A 38 21.60 -20.64 2.02
N HIS A 39 21.99 -21.29 0.92
CA HIS A 39 21.37 -22.53 0.48
C HIS A 39 21.54 -23.66 1.51
N ALA A 40 22.76 -23.88 2.00
CA ALA A 40 23.08 -24.89 3.01
C ALA A 40 22.32 -24.68 4.33
N HIS A 41 21.93 -23.44 4.63
CA HIS A 41 21.19 -23.08 5.84
C HIS A 41 19.67 -22.94 5.62
N GLY A 42 19.15 -23.44 4.50
CA GLY A 42 17.70 -23.56 4.25
C GLY A 42 17.04 -22.30 3.72
N PHE A 43 17.80 -21.34 3.18
CA PHE A 43 17.26 -20.21 2.45
C PHE A 43 17.09 -20.59 0.97
N SER A 44 15.84 -20.65 0.50
CA SER A 44 15.54 -20.93 -0.91
C SER A 44 15.64 -19.66 -1.72
N LEU A 45 16.65 -19.58 -2.59
CA LEU A 45 16.98 -18.38 -3.34
C LEU A 45 17.26 -18.74 -4.81
N PRO A 46 16.87 -17.88 -5.77
CA PRO A 46 17.10 -18.15 -7.19
C PRO A 46 18.59 -18.10 -7.52
N ALA A 47 19.06 -18.95 -8.44
CA ALA A 47 20.48 -19.03 -8.83
C ALA A 47 21.07 -17.69 -9.36
N ARG A 48 20.20 -16.79 -9.83
CA ARG A 48 20.56 -15.45 -10.31
C ARG A 48 20.91 -14.48 -9.16
N LEU A 49 20.74 -14.90 -7.91
CA LEU A 49 21.03 -14.10 -6.72
C LEU A 49 22.51 -13.71 -6.64
N LYS A 50 23.45 -14.61 -6.97
CA LYS A 50 24.89 -14.32 -6.97
C LYS A 50 25.22 -13.00 -7.68
N THR A 51 24.66 -12.82 -8.88
CA THR A 51 24.89 -11.62 -9.69
C THR A 51 24.26 -10.37 -9.06
N ALA A 52 23.10 -10.52 -8.41
CA ALA A 52 22.43 -9.42 -7.73
C ALA A 52 23.10 -9.04 -6.39
N LEU A 53 23.78 -9.99 -5.73
CA LEU A 53 24.53 -9.76 -4.48
C LEU A 53 25.88 -9.10 -4.68
N ARG A 54 26.52 -9.34 -5.83
CA ARG A 54 27.87 -8.86 -6.14
C ARG A 54 28.10 -7.38 -5.79
N PRO A 55 27.24 -6.43 -6.17
CA PRO A 55 27.44 -5.02 -5.79
C PRO A 55 27.47 -4.76 -4.29
N TYR A 56 26.82 -5.60 -3.47
CA TYR A 56 26.86 -5.46 -2.00
C TYR A 56 28.11 -6.10 -1.40
N VAL A 57 28.56 -7.23 -1.97
CA VAL A 57 29.79 -7.91 -1.52
C VAL A 57 31.01 -7.03 -1.83
N ASP A 58 31.04 -6.46 -3.04
CA ASP A 58 32.10 -5.53 -3.47
C ASP A 58 32.17 -4.27 -2.58
N ARG A 59 31.06 -3.92 -1.91
CA ARG A 59 30.96 -2.81 -0.95
C ARG A 59 31.15 -3.25 0.51
N HIS A 60 31.44 -4.52 0.75
CA HIS A 60 31.59 -5.12 2.09
C HIS A 60 30.39 -4.88 3.01
N TRP A 61 29.17 -4.94 2.48
CA TRP A 61 27.97 -4.81 3.30
C TRP A 61 27.78 -6.00 4.23
N GLU A 62 27.18 -5.77 5.39
CA GLU A 62 26.63 -6.82 6.25
C GLU A 62 25.26 -7.25 5.74
N TYR A 63 24.92 -8.52 5.95
CA TYR A 63 23.66 -9.12 5.51
C TYR A 63 22.87 -9.59 6.72
N VAL A 64 21.56 -9.36 6.70
CA VAL A 64 20.63 -9.94 7.66
C VAL A 64 19.73 -10.92 6.89
N ALA A 65 20.01 -12.20 7.04
CA ALA A 65 19.22 -13.27 6.46
C ALA A 65 18.12 -13.67 7.44
N VAL A 66 16.86 -13.52 7.03
CA VAL A 66 15.68 -13.79 7.85
C VAL A 66 14.91 -14.95 7.25
N ARG A 67 14.61 -15.97 8.06
CA ARG A 67 13.81 -17.12 7.67
C ARG A 67 12.65 -17.30 8.63
N LEU A 68 11.48 -17.63 8.11
CA LEU A 68 10.35 -18.04 8.93
C LEU A 68 10.50 -19.51 9.36
N VAL A 69 10.37 -19.74 10.66
CA VAL A 69 10.41 -21.07 11.27
C VAL A 69 9.14 -21.24 12.08
N PRO A 70 8.16 -22.03 11.58
CA PRO A 70 6.97 -22.38 12.33
C PRO A 70 7.34 -22.91 13.73
N ARG A 71 6.48 -22.65 14.72
CA ARG A 71 6.66 -23.20 16.08
C ARG A 71 6.61 -24.74 16.07
N THR A 72 5.80 -25.31 15.18
CA THR A 72 5.67 -26.75 14.96
C THR A 72 5.98 -27.08 13.50
N HIS A 73 6.81 -28.08 13.26
CA HIS A 73 7.10 -28.54 11.90
C HIS A 73 5.81 -28.99 11.20
N GLY A 74 5.57 -28.50 9.97
CA GLY A 74 4.40 -28.87 9.17
C GLY A 74 3.12 -28.07 9.44
N THR A 75 3.10 -27.14 10.40
CA THR A 75 1.94 -26.25 10.60
C THR A 75 2.12 -24.94 9.82
N PRO A 76 1.08 -24.45 9.11
CA PRO A 76 1.12 -23.14 8.48
C PRO A 76 1.28 -22.03 9.53
N LEU A 77 1.99 -20.96 9.18
CA LEU A 77 1.99 -19.74 9.99
C LEU A 77 0.67 -18.99 9.74
N HIS A 78 -0.04 -18.67 10.82
CA HIS A 78 -1.28 -17.90 10.80
C HIS A 78 -1.11 -16.62 11.63
N GLY A 79 -1.82 -15.57 11.26
CA GLY A 79 -1.80 -14.27 11.95
C GLY A 79 -0.82 -13.25 11.34
N ALA A 80 -0.80 -12.05 11.91
CA ALA A 80 0.15 -11.01 11.54
C ALA A 80 1.54 -11.33 12.13
N LEU A 81 2.58 -11.21 11.31
CA LEU A 81 3.95 -11.31 11.79
C LEU A 81 4.35 -10.00 12.47
N ASP A 82 5.02 -10.10 13.62
CA ASP A 82 5.61 -8.93 14.25
C ASP A 82 6.66 -8.30 13.31
N PRO A 83 6.70 -6.96 13.18
CA PRO A 83 7.68 -6.29 12.34
C PRO A 83 9.10 -6.46 12.89
N LEU A 84 10.09 -6.52 12.01
CA LEU A 84 11.49 -6.52 12.39
C LEU A 84 12.01 -5.09 12.45
N HIS A 85 12.59 -4.73 13.59
CA HIS A 85 13.32 -3.48 13.76
C HIS A 85 14.82 -3.74 13.69
N LEU A 86 15.49 -3.04 12.77
CA LEU A 86 16.94 -3.11 12.59
C LEU A 86 17.53 -1.72 12.88
N THR A 87 18.53 -1.68 13.75
CA THR A 87 19.27 -0.45 14.07
C THR A 87 20.75 -0.69 13.81
N PHE A 88 21.34 0.17 13.00
CA PHE A 88 22.76 0.14 12.66
C PHE A 88 23.23 1.53 12.29
N ALA A 89 24.53 1.79 12.47
CA ALA A 89 25.13 3.02 11.99
C ALA A 89 25.26 2.98 10.46
N ALA A 90 24.93 4.07 9.79
CA ALA A 90 25.07 4.20 8.34
C ALA A 90 25.44 5.64 7.99
N ASP A 91 26.40 5.80 7.07
CA ASP A 91 26.80 7.13 6.58
C ASP A 91 25.74 7.75 5.66
N ARG A 92 24.98 6.89 4.97
CA ARG A 92 23.94 7.29 4.02
C ARG A 92 22.69 6.42 4.20
N PRO A 93 21.49 7.03 4.21
CA PRO A 93 20.24 6.27 4.30
C PRO A 93 19.92 5.65 2.94
N VAL A 94 20.05 4.33 2.84
CA VAL A 94 19.77 3.57 1.61
C VAL A 94 18.71 2.52 1.87
N TYR A 95 17.69 2.48 1.03
CA TYR A 95 16.71 1.40 0.98
C TYR A 95 17.07 0.43 -0.18
N PRO A 96 17.51 -0.80 0.12
CA PRO A 96 17.97 -1.74 -0.90
C PRO A 96 16.84 -2.21 -1.81
N MET A 97 17.05 -2.17 -3.13
CA MET A 97 16.07 -2.59 -4.13
C MET A 97 16.65 -3.49 -5.22
N ARG A 98 17.98 -3.61 -5.38
CA ARG A 98 18.57 -4.41 -6.48
C ARG A 98 18.15 -5.88 -6.47
N LEU A 99 17.92 -6.45 -5.29
CA LEU A 99 17.45 -7.84 -5.15
C LEU A 99 16.01 -8.01 -5.64
N SER A 100 15.18 -6.97 -5.52
CA SER A 100 13.79 -6.96 -6.01
C SER A 100 13.71 -7.14 -7.53
N ARG A 101 14.80 -6.92 -8.27
CA ARG A 101 14.89 -7.23 -9.70
C ARG A 101 14.60 -8.69 -10.04
N LEU A 102 14.83 -9.59 -9.09
CA LEU A 102 14.63 -11.03 -9.25
C LEU A 102 13.18 -11.45 -8.99
N ALA A 103 12.30 -10.52 -8.60
CA ALA A 103 10.89 -10.81 -8.38
C ALA A 103 10.19 -11.21 -9.69
N ALA A 104 9.36 -12.24 -9.62
CA ALA A 104 8.56 -12.70 -10.76
C ALA A 104 7.27 -11.89 -10.96
N THR A 105 6.87 -11.09 -9.97
CA THR A 105 5.62 -10.33 -9.96
C THR A 105 5.87 -8.85 -9.75
N PRO A 106 4.96 -7.96 -10.23
CA PRO A 106 5.02 -6.54 -9.95
C PRO A 106 5.22 -6.25 -8.46
N GLN A 107 5.98 -5.20 -8.15
CA GLN A 107 6.24 -4.77 -6.77
C GLN A 107 5.64 -3.39 -6.51
N SER A 108 5.22 -3.16 -5.27
CA SER A 108 4.81 -1.85 -4.77
C SER A 108 5.64 -1.52 -3.54
N LEU A 109 6.21 -0.33 -3.51
CA LEU A 109 7.02 0.20 -2.42
C LEU A 109 6.25 1.32 -1.72
N GLY A 110 6.00 1.14 -0.42
CA GLY A 110 5.63 2.23 0.48
C GLY A 110 6.81 2.49 1.43
N LEU A 111 7.30 3.72 1.45
CA LEU A 111 8.47 4.10 2.24
C LEU A 111 8.13 5.29 3.14
N TYR A 112 8.32 5.13 4.45
CA TYR A 112 8.15 6.18 5.45
C TYR A 112 9.52 6.54 6.01
N VAL A 113 9.88 7.81 5.91
CA VAL A 113 11.20 8.31 6.30
C VAL A 113 11.02 9.39 7.36
N LEU A 114 11.56 9.15 8.54
CA LEU A 114 11.68 10.13 9.62
C LEU A 114 13.08 10.74 9.58
N ALA A 115 13.14 12.05 9.42
CA ALA A 115 14.40 12.80 9.36
C ALA A 115 14.24 14.23 9.91
N ALA A 116 15.31 15.02 9.93
CA ALA A 116 15.25 16.44 10.30
C ALA A 116 14.49 17.31 9.27
N HIS A 117 14.47 16.84 8.01
CA HIS A 117 13.96 17.55 6.83
C HIS A 117 13.22 16.58 5.91
N ARG A 118 12.52 17.13 4.93
CA ARG A 118 11.92 16.35 3.84
C ARG A 118 13.01 15.57 3.11
N MET A 119 12.73 14.30 2.84
CA MET A 119 13.63 13.41 2.11
C MET A 119 13.07 13.10 0.72
N GLU A 120 13.94 12.74 -0.21
CA GLU A 120 13.57 12.29 -1.54
C GLU A 120 14.54 11.22 -2.03
N THR A 121 14.09 10.41 -2.99
CA THR A 121 14.96 9.42 -3.62
C THR A 121 15.85 10.07 -4.68
N SER A 122 16.98 9.44 -4.99
CA SER A 122 17.87 9.87 -6.08
C SER A 122 17.27 9.68 -7.48
N GLY A 123 16.22 8.86 -7.63
CA GLY A 123 15.52 8.64 -8.89
C GLY A 123 14.54 7.48 -8.84
N ALA A 124 14.02 7.10 -10.02
CA ALA A 124 13.01 6.06 -10.15
C ALA A 124 13.58 4.62 -10.16
N ILE A 125 14.90 4.46 -10.32
CA ILE A 125 15.61 3.16 -10.33
C ILE A 125 14.99 2.07 -11.21
N GLY A 126 14.21 2.41 -12.25
CA GLY A 126 13.56 1.46 -13.15
C GLY A 126 12.06 1.24 -12.93
N GLY A 127 11.47 1.80 -11.86
CA GLY A 127 10.04 1.84 -11.63
C GLY A 127 9.36 3.09 -12.22
N ALA A 128 8.09 3.28 -11.87
CA ALA A 128 7.39 4.55 -12.09
C ALA A 128 8.07 5.68 -11.28
N PRO A 129 7.89 6.97 -11.64
CA PRO A 129 8.36 8.07 -10.81
C PRO A 129 7.84 7.94 -9.37
N PRO A 130 8.70 8.06 -8.34
CA PRO A 130 8.27 8.04 -6.95
C PRO A 130 7.32 9.21 -6.66
N ALA A 131 6.20 8.92 -5.99
CA ALA A 131 5.23 9.92 -5.58
C ALA A 131 5.31 10.14 -4.07
N VAL A 132 5.40 11.40 -3.65
CA VAL A 132 5.30 11.78 -2.24
C VAL A 132 3.83 11.92 -1.89
N VAL A 133 3.34 11.08 -0.98
CA VAL A 133 1.93 11.09 -0.55
C VAL A 133 1.73 11.90 0.72
N PHE A 134 2.79 12.07 1.51
CA PHE A 134 2.82 12.94 2.68
C PHE A 134 4.22 13.52 2.89
N ALA A 135 4.30 14.80 3.24
CA ALA A 135 5.51 15.45 3.72
C ALA A 135 5.11 16.51 4.74
N GLY A 136 5.58 16.39 5.98
CA GLY A 136 5.24 17.35 7.02
C GLY A 136 5.96 17.09 8.33
N ARG A 137 6.06 18.14 9.16
CA ARG A 137 6.51 18.02 10.53
C ARG A 137 5.43 17.37 11.36
N LEU A 138 5.81 16.36 12.15
CA LEU A 138 4.95 15.75 13.14
C LEU A 138 4.86 16.68 14.36
N SER A 139 3.64 16.91 14.84
CA SER A 139 3.43 17.52 16.14
C SER A 139 4.03 16.63 17.24
N PRO A 140 4.41 17.18 18.41
CA PRO A 140 4.78 16.37 19.57
C PRO A 140 3.65 15.40 19.96
N ARG A 141 4.01 14.15 20.25
CA ARG A 141 3.08 13.06 20.59
C ARG A 141 3.74 12.12 21.59
N GLU A 142 2.93 11.52 22.46
CA GLU A 142 3.38 10.55 23.48
C GLU A 142 3.13 9.09 23.06
N ASP A 143 2.81 8.86 21.78
CA ASP A 143 2.56 7.53 21.22
C ASP A 143 3.84 6.90 20.61
N ALA A 144 3.72 5.67 20.10
CA ALA A 144 4.84 4.96 19.49
C ALA A 144 5.49 5.72 18.31
N LEU A 145 4.70 6.50 17.57
CA LEU A 145 5.22 7.34 16.50
C LEU A 145 6.03 8.52 17.07
N GLY A 146 5.57 9.14 18.15
CA GLY A 146 6.35 10.15 18.87
C GLY A 146 7.71 9.63 19.33
N THR A 147 7.75 8.43 19.90
CA THR A 147 9.00 7.75 20.30
C THR A 147 9.90 7.46 19.10
N LEU A 148 9.35 6.96 17.99
CA LEU A 148 10.11 6.65 16.78
C LEU A 148 10.66 7.90 16.09
N ALA A 149 9.92 9.01 16.13
CA ALA A 149 10.27 10.28 15.51
C ALA A 149 11.16 11.17 16.40
N ALA A 150 11.55 10.71 17.58
CA ALA A 150 12.39 11.48 18.51
C ALA A 150 13.70 11.91 17.83
N GLY A 151 13.95 13.23 17.76
CA GLY A 151 15.10 13.81 17.08
C GLY A 151 14.98 13.94 15.56
N THR A 152 13.95 13.35 14.95
CA THR A 152 13.67 13.36 13.50
C THR A 152 12.22 13.71 13.23
N PRO A 153 11.82 14.99 13.44
CA PRO A 153 10.42 15.39 13.51
C PRO A 153 9.74 15.50 12.14
N TYR A 154 10.44 15.27 11.03
CA TYR A 154 9.88 15.41 9.69
C TYR A 154 9.59 14.04 9.09
N LEU A 155 8.31 13.77 8.76
CA LEU A 155 7.90 12.56 8.07
C LEU A 155 7.76 12.83 6.57
N THR A 156 8.41 12.00 5.76
CA THR A 156 8.14 11.88 4.33
C THR A 156 7.62 10.48 4.02
N ALA A 157 6.43 10.38 3.45
CA ALA A 157 5.87 9.13 2.94
C ALA A 157 5.92 9.14 1.40
N LEU A 158 6.54 8.12 0.83
CA LEU A 158 6.67 7.92 -0.60
C LEU A 158 6.01 6.60 -1.01
N THR A 159 5.42 6.60 -2.20
CA THR A 159 4.96 5.39 -2.88
C THR A 159 5.59 5.26 -4.25
N GLN A 160 5.86 4.04 -4.67
CA GLN A 160 6.38 3.75 -6.00
C GLN A 160 5.96 2.36 -6.47
N SER A 161 5.57 2.24 -7.74
CA SER A 161 5.28 0.96 -8.38
C SER A 161 6.40 0.51 -9.30
N PHE A 162 6.65 -0.80 -9.33
CA PHE A 162 7.57 -1.48 -10.23
C PHE A 162 6.82 -2.56 -11.02
N PRO A 163 6.15 -2.20 -12.13
CA PRO A 163 5.41 -3.15 -12.96
C PRO A 163 6.30 -4.21 -13.60
N ASP A 164 7.53 -3.83 -13.96
CA ASP A 164 8.57 -4.71 -14.47
C ASP A 164 9.78 -4.67 -13.51
N PRO A 165 9.86 -5.58 -12.52
CA PRO A 165 10.96 -5.62 -11.58
C PRO A 165 12.30 -5.82 -12.27
N ALA A 166 12.38 -6.49 -13.43
CA ALA A 166 13.64 -6.76 -14.12
C ALA A 166 14.41 -5.48 -14.51
N ARG A 167 13.71 -4.34 -14.60
CA ARG A 167 14.27 -3.02 -14.86
C ARG A 167 14.91 -2.35 -13.65
N VAL A 168 14.73 -2.90 -12.44
CA VAL A 168 15.29 -2.32 -11.22
C VAL A 168 16.82 -2.27 -11.33
N SER A 169 17.36 -1.06 -11.38
CA SER A 169 18.78 -0.80 -11.70
C SER A 169 19.62 -0.42 -10.49
N GLY A 170 18.99 -0.15 -9.35
CA GLY A 170 19.64 0.49 -8.21
C GLY A 170 18.96 0.24 -6.86
N ASP A 171 19.50 0.92 -5.86
CA ASP A 171 18.94 1.07 -4.52
C ASP A 171 18.45 2.51 -4.37
N HIS A 172 17.47 2.76 -3.51
CA HIS A 172 17.08 4.13 -3.21
C HIS A 172 18.04 4.74 -2.20
N GLU A 173 18.90 5.63 -2.66
CA GLU A 173 19.59 6.57 -1.77
C GLU A 173 18.64 7.72 -1.43
N LEU A 174 18.42 7.93 -0.14
CA LEU A 174 17.58 9.00 0.37
C LEU A 174 18.45 10.23 0.62
N ARG A 175 18.03 11.36 0.08
CA ARG A 175 18.71 12.64 0.23
C ARG A 175 17.73 13.69 0.71
N ARG A 176 18.25 14.72 1.36
CA ARG A 176 17.47 15.89 1.74
C ARG A 176 16.92 16.56 0.47
N ALA A 177 15.63 16.86 0.46
CA ALA A 177 15.00 17.63 -0.60
C ALA A 177 15.45 19.09 -0.57
N ALA A 178 15.33 19.80 -1.70
CA ALA A 178 15.72 21.21 -1.78
C ALA A 178 14.96 22.11 -0.78
N ALA A 179 13.71 21.76 -0.46
CA ALA A 179 12.88 22.46 0.50
C ALA A 179 11.95 21.50 1.26
N ASP A 180 11.56 21.91 2.47
CA ASP A 180 10.59 21.22 3.34
C ASP A 180 9.13 21.48 2.93
N THR A 181 8.85 21.61 1.62
CA THR A 181 7.51 21.90 1.11
C THR A 181 6.53 20.81 1.54
N PRO A 182 5.44 21.16 2.26
CA PRO A 182 4.51 20.17 2.77
C PRO A 182 3.71 19.54 1.64
N VAL A 183 3.35 18.27 1.82
CA VAL A 183 2.51 17.50 0.90
C VAL A 183 1.51 16.72 1.73
N GLN A 184 0.25 16.72 1.31
CA GLN A 184 -0.77 15.87 1.88
C GLN A 184 -1.69 15.42 0.76
N GLN A 185 -1.60 14.14 0.38
CA GLN A 185 -2.51 13.58 -0.59
C GLN A 185 -3.89 13.43 0.05
N VAL A 186 -4.90 14.00 -0.61
CA VAL A 186 -6.31 13.82 -0.25
C VAL A 186 -6.90 12.83 -1.25
N VAL A 187 -7.43 11.72 -0.74
CA VAL A 187 -8.15 10.72 -1.52
C VAL A 187 -9.62 10.87 -1.19
N HIS A 188 -10.45 11.07 -2.22
CA HIS A 188 -11.90 11.15 -2.08
C HIS A 188 -12.51 9.79 -2.44
N ASP A 189 -13.20 9.18 -1.48
CA ASP A 189 -14.02 7.99 -1.71
C ASP A 189 -15.50 8.41 -1.69
N ASP A 190 -16.13 8.41 -2.86
CA ASP A 190 -17.54 8.75 -3.01
C ASP A 190 -18.41 7.50 -2.83
N GLU A 191 -19.12 7.41 -1.71
CA GLU A 191 -20.10 6.35 -1.48
C GLU A 191 -21.53 6.86 -1.68
N LEU A 192 -22.34 6.07 -2.38
CA LEU A 192 -23.78 6.31 -2.47
C LEU A 192 -24.39 6.23 -1.07
N ARG A 193 -25.09 7.28 -0.65
CA ARG A 193 -25.87 7.25 0.60
C ARG A 193 -26.91 6.12 0.50
N ARG A 194 -26.88 5.18 1.44
CA ARG A 194 -27.84 4.07 1.55
C ARG A 194 -28.68 4.23 2.82
N LEU A 195 -29.97 3.94 2.73
CA LEU A 195 -30.88 3.85 3.87
C LEU A 195 -31.46 2.43 3.89
N ALA A 196 -31.25 1.68 4.98
CA ALA A 196 -31.63 0.26 5.08
C ALA A 196 -31.15 -0.61 3.89
N GLY A 197 -29.95 -0.33 3.38
CA GLY A 197 -29.36 -1.06 2.24
C GLY A 197 -29.82 -0.57 0.86
N ILE A 198 -30.83 0.31 0.77
CA ILE A 198 -31.36 0.87 -0.47
C ILE A 198 -30.68 2.20 -0.76
N PRO A 199 -30.19 2.47 -1.98
CA PRO A 199 -29.67 3.78 -2.36
C PRO A 199 -30.72 4.88 -2.11
N ALA A 200 -30.35 5.94 -1.40
CA ALA A 200 -31.28 7.01 -0.98
C ALA A 200 -31.95 7.69 -2.19
N TRP A 201 -31.27 7.77 -3.32
CA TRP A 201 -31.84 8.31 -4.55
C TRP A 201 -33.06 7.50 -5.02
N SER A 202 -33.09 6.19 -4.80
CA SER A 202 -34.22 5.34 -5.18
C SER A 202 -35.49 5.70 -4.38
N LEU A 203 -35.35 6.10 -3.11
CA LEU A 203 -36.47 6.60 -2.31
C LEU A 203 -36.98 7.94 -2.84
N THR A 204 -36.07 8.84 -3.23
CA THR A 204 -36.48 10.14 -3.80
C THR A 204 -37.18 9.99 -5.15
N VAL A 205 -36.66 9.14 -6.04
CA VAL A 205 -37.26 8.87 -7.35
C VAL A 205 -38.59 8.14 -7.20
N GLY A 206 -38.64 7.09 -6.36
CA GLY A 206 -39.87 6.35 -6.09
C GLY A 206 -40.94 7.22 -5.43
N GLY A 207 -40.56 8.07 -4.48
CA GLY A 207 -41.46 9.03 -3.84
C GLY A 207 -42.01 10.06 -4.82
N ALA A 208 -41.17 10.65 -5.66
CA ALA A 208 -41.59 11.60 -6.70
C ALA A 208 -42.57 10.94 -7.70
N LEU A 209 -42.27 9.72 -8.14
CA LEU A 209 -43.15 8.95 -9.02
C LEU A 209 -44.51 8.68 -8.35
N ALA A 210 -44.54 8.29 -7.09
CA ALA A 210 -45.78 8.05 -6.34
C ALA A 210 -46.64 9.31 -6.25
N VAL A 211 -46.04 10.49 -6.02
CA VAL A 211 -46.75 11.78 -6.01
C VAL A 211 -47.37 12.08 -7.38
N VAL A 212 -46.62 11.88 -8.47
CA VAL A 212 -47.13 12.10 -9.83
C VAL A 212 -48.31 11.17 -10.14
N VAL A 213 -48.19 9.88 -9.82
CA VAL A 213 -49.27 8.90 -10.01
C VAL A 213 -50.52 9.28 -9.20
N ALA A 214 -50.34 9.67 -7.94
CA ALA A 214 -51.45 10.10 -7.09
C ALA A 214 -52.15 11.35 -7.65
N ALA A 215 -51.39 12.33 -8.17
CA ALA A 215 -51.93 13.53 -8.79
C ALA A 215 -52.74 13.21 -10.06
N VAL A 216 -52.23 12.32 -10.92
CA VAL A 216 -52.93 11.87 -12.14
C VAL A 216 -54.22 11.12 -11.78
N ALA A 217 -54.17 10.22 -10.79
CA ALA A 217 -55.35 9.50 -10.32
C ALA A 217 -56.43 10.46 -9.76
N LEU A 218 -56.03 11.44 -8.94
CA LEU A 218 -56.93 12.46 -8.42
C LEU A 218 -57.55 13.31 -9.54
N ALA A 219 -56.77 13.69 -10.55
CA ALA A 219 -57.27 14.43 -11.71
C ALA A 219 -58.28 13.60 -12.52
N ALA A 220 -58.00 12.31 -12.75
CA ALA A 220 -58.90 11.40 -13.46
C ALA A 220 -60.22 11.19 -12.70
N VAL A 221 -60.16 10.97 -11.37
CA VAL A 221 -61.36 10.85 -10.52
C VAL A 221 -62.18 12.14 -10.51
N ARG A 222 -61.52 13.30 -10.45
CA ARG A 222 -62.21 14.60 -10.56
C ARG A 222 -62.88 14.79 -11.93
N HIS A 223 -62.26 14.30 -12.99
CA HIS A 223 -62.81 14.38 -14.34
C HIS A 223 -64.02 13.48 -14.53
N SER A 224 -63.97 12.24 -14.03
CA SER A 224 -65.08 11.28 -14.14
C SER A 224 -66.30 11.62 -13.26
N ARG A 225 -66.08 12.38 -12.18
CA ARG A 225 -67.16 12.88 -11.30
C ARG A 225 -67.74 14.22 -11.74
N ARG A 226 -67.38 14.75 -12.91
CA ARG A 226 -68.03 15.96 -13.44
C ARG A 226 -69.51 15.66 -13.67
N PRO A 227 -70.44 16.43 -13.07
CA PRO A 227 -71.86 16.17 -13.22
C PRO A 227 -72.25 16.27 -14.70
N VAL A 228 -72.92 15.24 -15.20
CA VAL A 228 -73.52 15.26 -16.53
C VAL A 228 -74.62 16.32 -16.50
N THR A 229 -74.51 17.33 -17.36
CA THR A 229 -75.57 18.34 -17.52
C THR A 229 -76.85 17.62 -17.92
N PRO A 230 -77.95 17.71 -17.15
CA PRO A 230 -79.20 17.08 -17.54
C PRO A 230 -79.65 17.65 -18.89
N PRO A 231 -80.22 16.83 -19.79
CA PRO A 231 -80.68 17.30 -21.09
C PRO A 231 -81.71 18.43 -20.90
N PRO A 232 -81.72 19.44 -21.79
CA PRO A 232 -82.65 20.55 -21.69
C PRO A 232 -84.10 20.05 -21.72
N PRO A 233 -85.01 20.64 -20.94
CA PRO A 233 -86.41 20.21 -20.90
C PRO A 233 -87.05 20.35 -22.29
N VAL A 234 -87.73 19.30 -22.73
CA VAL A 234 -88.47 19.27 -23.99
C VAL A 234 -89.69 20.17 -23.83
N ALA A 235 -89.70 21.32 -24.51
CA ALA A 235 -90.89 22.16 -24.59
C ALA A 235 -91.91 21.51 -25.54
N PRO A 236 -93.19 21.38 -25.14
CA PRO A 236 -94.23 20.90 -26.05
C PRO A 236 -94.45 21.92 -27.18
N PRO A 237 -94.76 21.46 -28.41
CA PRO A 237 -94.98 22.36 -29.54
C PRO A 237 -96.20 23.25 -29.32
N GLU A 238 -96.13 24.50 -29.78
CA GLU A 238 -97.23 25.45 -29.71
C GLU A 238 -98.46 24.91 -30.48
N PRO A 239 -99.69 25.11 -29.94
CA PRO A 239 -100.90 24.69 -30.64
C PRO A 239 -101.09 25.52 -31.91
N LEU A 240 -101.31 24.82 -33.02
CA LEU A 240 -101.76 25.42 -34.28
C LEU A 240 -103.12 26.09 -34.06
N GLY A 241 -103.24 27.34 -34.55
CA GLY A 241 -104.44 28.17 -34.44
C GLY A 241 -105.66 27.64 -35.19
#